data_AF-A0A2G8KFJ1-F1
#
_entry.id   AF-A0A2G8KFJ1-F1
#
_cell.length_a   1.000
_cell.length_b   1.000
_cell.length_c   1.000
_cell.angle_alpha   90.00
_cell.angle_beta   90.00
_cell.angle_gamma   90.00
#
_symmetry.space_group_name_H-M   'P 1'
#
loop_
_entity.id
_entity.type
_entity.pdbx_description
1 polymer ?
#
loop_
_entity_poly.entity_id
_entity_poly.type
_entity_poly.pdbx_seq_one_letter_code
_entity_poly.pdbx_strand_id
1 'polypeptide(L)'
;MSDVEFCSLAQKGELGKLEQQLQDEKTLLTKTDQSQRMALHWAASGGQVEVVNYLLQQGAPLDVGDDMNWTPLHIASSVGQVDIVSALVEKGATVNAVNQTGQTPLHYAAFQKQVRVK
;
A
#
# COMPACT_ATOMS: atom_id res chain seq x y z
N MET A 1 -6.29 -9.39 19.35
CA MET A 1 -6.02 -9.37 17.90
C MET A 1 -4.71 -8.62 17.71
N SER A 2 -3.75 -9.19 16.99
CA SER A 2 -2.48 -8.48 16.75
C SER A 2 -2.61 -7.64 15.48
N ASP A 3 -2.06 -6.43 15.49
CA ASP A 3 -2.06 -5.54 14.32
C ASP A 3 -1.34 -6.18 13.11
N VAL A 4 -0.48 -7.17 13.40
CA VAL A 4 0.20 -8.05 12.44
C VAL A 4 -0.77 -8.96 11.68
N GLU A 5 -1.82 -9.46 12.34
CA GLU A 5 -2.81 -10.34 11.71
C GLU A 5 -3.62 -9.59 10.64
N PHE A 6 -4.03 -8.36 10.94
CA PHE A 6 -4.74 -7.48 9.98
C PHE A 6 -3.88 -7.17 8.74
N CYS A 7 -2.59 -6.82 8.95
CA CYS A 7 -1.65 -6.59 7.87
C CYS A 7 -1.41 -7.83 7.00
N SER A 8 -1.37 -9.02 7.62
CA SER A 8 -1.22 -10.29 6.89
C SER A 8 -2.44 -10.60 6.01
N LEU A 9 -3.66 -10.32 6.48
CA LEU A 9 -4.88 -10.47 5.68
C LEU A 9 -4.87 -9.54 4.48
N ALA A 10 -4.44 -8.29 4.67
CA ALA A 10 -4.31 -7.31 3.60
C ALA A 10 -3.30 -7.75 2.52
N GLN A 11 -2.17 -8.33 2.91
CA GLN A 11 -1.19 -8.88 1.97
C GLN A 11 -1.73 -10.08 1.17
N LYS A 12 -2.48 -10.96 1.83
CA LYS A 12 -3.01 -12.20 1.23
C LYS A 12 -4.25 -12.00 0.37
N GLY A 13 -4.91 -10.85 0.45
CA GLY A 13 -6.11 -10.56 -0.33
C GLY A 13 -7.41 -11.08 0.32
N GLU A 14 -7.41 -11.33 1.62
CA GLU A 14 -8.56 -11.89 2.34
C GLU A 14 -9.62 -10.81 2.64
N LEU A 15 -10.26 -10.29 1.58
CA LEU A 15 -11.15 -9.13 1.64
C LEU A 15 -12.30 -9.33 2.64
N GLY A 16 -13.02 -10.45 2.61
CA GLY A 16 -14.18 -10.65 3.50
C GLY A 16 -13.83 -10.60 5.00
N LYS A 17 -12.67 -11.13 5.40
CA LYS A 17 -12.20 -11.05 6.79
C LYS A 17 -11.75 -9.63 7.13
N LEU A 18 -11.10 -8.96 6.19
CA LEU A 18 -10.64 -7.58 6.34
C LEU A 18 -11.82 -6.60 6.49
N GLU A 19 -12.89 -6.79 5.69
CA GLU A 19 -14.14 -6.02 5.80
C GLU A 19 -14.78 -6.19 7.16
N GLN A 20 -14.90 -7.43 7.63
CA GLN A 20 -15.46 -7.73 8.95
C GLN A 20 -14.65 -7.06 10.07
N GLN A 21 -13.31 -7.20 10.04
CA GLN A 21 -12.45 -6.60 11.05
C GLN A 21 -12.51 -5.07 11.04
N LEU A 22 -12.68 -4.46 9.87
CA LEU A 22 -12.77 -3.00 9.76
C LEU A 22 -14.13 -2.45 10.21
N GLN A 23 -15.20 -3.24 10.11
CA GLN A 23 -16.49 -2.91 10.71
C GLN A 23 -16.41 -2.90 12.24
N ASP A 24 -15.66 -3.85 12.81
CA ASP A 24 -15.48 -3.97 14.26
C ASP A 24 -14.53 -2.89 14.81
N GLU A 25 -13.46 -2.56 14.09
CA GLU A 25 -12.42 -1.64 14.56
C GLU A 25 -11.88 -0.74 13.42
N LYS A 26 -12.50 0.43 13.22
CA LYS A 26 -12.09 1.38 12.17
C LYS A 26 -10.67 1.95 12.34
N THR A 27 -10.13 1.96 13.56
CA THR A 27 -8.77 2.45 13.86
C THR A 27 -7.68 1.58 13.21
N LEU A 28 -8.01 0.36 12.75
CA LEU A 28 -7.09 -0.53 12.04
C LEU A 28 -6.51 0.07 10.75
N LEU A 29 -7.19 1.05 10.12
CA LEU A 29 -6.70 1.74 8.91
C LEU A 29 -5.38 2.47 9.15
N THR A 30 -5.17 2.97 10.37
CA THR A 30 -4.00 3.76 10.75
C THR A 30 -3.04 2.98 11.63
N LYS A 31 -3.38 1.75 12.02
CA LYS A 31 -2.47 0.92 12.81
C LYS A 31 -1.31 0.46 11.95
N THR A 32 -0.13 0.50 12.56
CA THR A 32 1.12 0.10 11.94
C THR A 32 1.68 -1.14 12.61
N ASP A 33 2.40 -1.94 11.84
CA ASP A 33 3.24 -3.00 12.39
C ASP A 33 4.56 -2.46 13.00
N GLN A 34 5.47 -3.37 13.32
CA GLN A 34 6.79 -3.05 13.88
C GLN A 34 7.68 -2.23 12.93
N SER A 35 7.36 -2.20 11.63
CA SER A 35 8.09 -1.46 10.59
C SER A 35 7.39 -0.16 10.20
N GLN A 36 6.42 0.31 11.00
CA GLN A 36 5.55 1.46 10.69
C GLN A 36 4.70 1.26 9.41
N ARG A 37 4.46 0.01 8.99
CA ARG A 37 3.63 -0.29 7.81
C ARG A 37 2.19 -0.52 8.21
N MET A 38 1.30 0.20 7.54
CA MET A 38 -0.15 -0.04 7.58
C MET A 38 -0.57 -1.14 6.60
N ALA A 39 -1.81 -1.63 6.74
CA ALA A 39 -2.42 -2.59 5.83
C ALA A 39 -2.33 -2.19 4.34
N LEU A 40 -2.41 -0.89 4.02
CA LEU A 40 -2.29 -0.40 2.64
C LEU A 40 -0.91 -0.68 2.02
N HIS A 41 0.17 -0.64 2.81
CA HIS A 41 1.51 -1.02 2.36
C HIS A 41 1.59 -2.49 1.98
N TRP A 42 1.00 -3.34 2.83
CA TRP A 42 1.00 -4.78 2.64
C TRP A 42 0.09 -5.24 1.49
N ALA A 43 -1.08 -4.60 1.34
CA ALA A 43 -1.96 -4.83 0.19
C ALA A 43 -1.29 -4.42 -1.13
N ALA A 44 -0.57 -3.29 -1.14
CA ALA A 44 0.22 -2.86 -2.29
C ALA A 44 1.35 -3.84 -2.62
N SER A 45 2.06 -4.34 -1.59
CA SER A 45 3.12 -5.35 -1.72
C SER A 45 2.58 -6.68 -2.28
N GLY A 46 1.42 -7.11 -1.79
CA GLY A 46 0.75 -8.34 -2.22
C GLY A 46 0.07 -8.26 -3.58
N GLY A 47 -0.02 -7.07 -4.20
CA GLY A 47 -0.73 -6.91 -5.47
C GLY A 47 -2.25 -6.99 -5.37
N GLN A 48 -2.80 -6.79 -4.16
CA GLN A 48 -4.21 -7.03 -3.88
C GLN A 48 -5.07 -5.81 -4.26
N VAL A 49 -5.38 -5.66 -5.54
CA VAL A 49 -6.12 -4.51 -6.10
C VAL A 49 -7.45 -4.27 -5.37
N GLU A 50 -8.23 -5.33 -5.14
CA GLU A 50 -9.54 -5.23 -4.47
C GLU A 50 -9.42 -4.71 -3.03
N VAL A 51 -8.45 -5.25 -2.27
CA VAL A 51 -8.17 -4.82 -0.90
C VAL A 51 -7.70 -3.37 -0.88
N VAL A 52 -6.79 -2.99 -1.78
CA VAL A 52 -6.33 -1.60 -1.91
C VAL A 52 -7.52 -0.68 -2.14
N ASN A 53 -8.36 -0.97 -3.14
CA ASN A 53 -9.52 -0.15 -3.46
C ASN A 53 -10.48 -0.02 -2.27
N TYR A 54 -10.72 -1.11 -1.55
CA TYR A 54 -11.54 -1.08 -0.35
C TYR A 54 -10.93 -0.20 0.76
N LEU A 55 -9.64 -0.39 1.09
CA LEU A 55 -8.95 0.43 2.09
C LEU A 55 -8.98 1.93 1.73
N LEU A 56 -8.82 2.26 0.44
CA LEU A 56 -8.91 3.62 -0.06
C LEU A 56 -10.32 4.20 0.05
N GLN A 57 -11.37 3.42 -0.21
CA GLN A 57 -12.76 3.83 -0.02
C GLN A 57 -13.07 4.10 1.46
N GLN A 58 -12.44 3.37 2.37
CA GLN A 58 -12.61 3.54 3.81
C GLN A 58 -11.81 4.71 4.40
N GLY A 59 -11.00 5.38 3.56
CA GLY A 59 -10.21 6.54 3.95
C GLY A 59 -8.85 6.21 4.55
N ALA A 60 -8.23 5.08 4.14
CA ALA A 60 -6.85 4.80 4.51
C ALA A 60 -5.92 5.95 4.07
N PRO A 61 -5.00 6.39 4.93
CA PRO A 61 -4.09 7.47 4.58
C PRO A 61 -3.06 7.01 3.55
N LEU A 62 -2.80 7.85 2.55
CA LEU A 62 -2.07 7.49 1.33
C LEU A 62 -0.56 7.70 1.42
N ASP A 63 -0.14 8.66 2.25
CA ASP A 63 1.22 9.20 2.26
C ASP A 63 1.97 8.88 3.56
N VAL A 64 1.43 7.95 4.37
CA VAL A 64 2.17 7.45 5.55
C VAL A 64 3.36 6.65 5.04
N GLY A 65 4.55 7.05 5.46
CA GLY A 65 5.78 6.30 5.21
C GLY A 65 6.03 5.26 6.30
N ASP A 66 6.62 4.14 5.91
CA ASP A 66 7.20 3.17 6.84
C ASP A 66 8.50 3.70 7.49
N ASP A 67 9.20 2.86 8.26
CA ASP A 67 10.47 3.23 8.92
C ASP A 67 11.55 3.76 7.96
N MET A 68 11.44 3.47 6.67
CA MET A 68 12.34 3.93 5.62
C MET A 68 11.73 5.07 4.79
N ASN A 69 10.63 5.67 5.24
CA ASN A 69 9.80 6.63 4.51
C ASN A 69 9.22 6.06 3.20
N TRP A 70 9.03 4.75 3.10
CA TRP A 70 8.35 4.18 1.93
C TRP A 70 6.85 4.34 2.09
N THR A 71 6.24 5.08 1.19
CA THR A 71 4.78 5.15 1.07
C THR A 71 4.22 3.92 0.35
N PRO A 72 2.91 3.62 0.45
CA PRO A 72 2.28 2.58 -0.35
C PRO A 72 2.54 2.72 -1.86
N LEU A 73 2.69 3.97 -2.34
CA LEU A 73 3.02 4.24 -3.75
C LEU A 73 4.45 3.81 -4.12
N HIS A 74 5.43 3.96 -3.21
CA HIS A 74 6.77 3.42 -3.42
C HIS A 74 6.73 1.90 -3.57
N ILE A 75 6.02 1.21 -2.68
CA ILE A 75 5.89 -0.25 -2.69
C ILE A 75 5.20 -0.73 -3.98
N ALA A 76 4.05 -0.13 -4.33
CA ALA A 76 3.34 -0.50 -5.55
C ALA A 76 4.21 -0.31 -6.80
N SER A 77 4.96 0.80 -6.85
CA SER A 77 5.89 1.10 -7.94
C SER A 77 7.08 0.14 -7.98
N SER A 78 7.61 -0.25 -6.83
CA SER A 78 8.73 -1.19 -6.73
C SER A 78 8.34 -2.62 -7.04
N VAL A 79 7.06 -3.01 -6.89
CA VAL A 79 6.58 -4.33 -7.27
C VAL A 79 6.07 -4.33 -8.73
N GLY A 80 5.84 -3.15 -9.33
CA GLY A 80 5.34 -3.02 -10.70
C GLY A 80 3.82 -3.18 -10.83
N GLN A 81 3.09 -2.96 -9.74
CA GLN A 81 1.62 -3.10 -9.68
C GLN A 81 0.93 -1.88 -10.28
N VAL A 82 0.82 -1.83 -11.61
CA VAL A 82 0.30 -0.66 -12.36
C VAL A 82 -1.11 -0.26 -11.94
N ASP A 83 -1.99 -1.24 -11.69
CA ASP A 83 -3.38 -0.97 -11.30
C ASP A 83 -3.47 -0.32 -9.92
N ILE A 84 -2.65 -0.78 -8.97
CA ILE A 84 -2.54 -0.19 -7.63
C ILE A 84 -1.92 1.20 -7.68
N VAL A 85 -0.86 1.39 -8.48
CA VAL A 85 -0.26 2.71 -8.71
C VAL A 85 -1.32 3.68 -9.23
N SER A 86 -2.12 3.26 -10.21
CA SER A 86 -3.19 4.09 -10.78
C SER A 86 -4.23 4.45 -9.72
N ALA A 87 -4.71 3.47 -8.95
CA ALA A 87 -5.69 3.71 -7.88
C ALA A 87 -5.18 4.70 -6.80
N LEU A 88 -3.92 4.57 -6.38
CA LEU A 88 -3.32 5.48 -5.40
C LEU A 88 -3.19 6.91 -5.95
N VAL A 89 -2.75 7.06 -7.20
CA VAL A 89 -2.61 8.38 -7.85
C VAL A 89 -3.97 9.04 -8.06
N GLU A 90 -4.98 8.29 -8.49
CA GLU A 90 -6.36 8.79 -8.64
C GLU A 90 -6.96 9.28 -7.31
N LYS A 91 -6.55 8.67 -6.19
CA LYS A 91 -6.95 9.11 -4.84
C LYS A 91 -6.12 10.27 -4.29
N GLY A 92 -5.13 10.77 -5.06
CA GLY A 92 -4.33 11.93 -4.69
C GLY A 92 -3.08 11.61 -3.87
N ALA A 93 -2.55 10.39 -3.94
CA ALA A 93 -1.27 10.07 -3.31
C ALA A 93 -0.13 10.94 -3.85
N THR A 94 0.80 11.31 -2.97
CA THR A 94 1.93 12.18 -3.32
C THR A 94 2.94 11.43 -4.21
N VAL A 95 2.89 11.68 -5.52
CA VAL A 95 3.73 11.00 -6.52
C VAL A 95 5.23 11.28 -6.41
N ASN A 96 5.60 12.40 -5.81
CA ASN A 96 6.98 12.85 -5.66
C ASN A 96 7.49 12.69 -4.21
N ALA A 97 6.82 11.88 -3.39
CA ALA A 97 7.32 11.55 -2.06
C ALA A 97 8.73 10.95 -2.19
N VAL A 98 9.62 11.27 -1.25
CA VAL A 98 10.99 10.75 -1.23
C VAL A 98 11.15 9.86 0.00
N ASN A 99 11.73 8.69 -0.20
CA ASN A 99 12.10 7.82 0.90
C ASN A 99 13.47 8.26 1.51
N GLN A 100 13.97 7.50 2.49
CA GLN A 100 15.25 7.81 3.15
C GLN A 100 16.47 7.80 2.21
N THR A 101 16.41 7.10 1.08
CA THR A 101 17.49 7.08 0.07
C THR A 101 17.36 8.22 -0.95
N GLY A 102 16.37 9.10 -0.79
CA GLY A 102 16.07 10.19 -1.72
C GLY A 102 15.41 9.71 -3.02
N GLN A 103 14.94 8.46 -3.07
CA GLN A 103 14.29 7.89 -4.25
C GLN A 103 12.80 8.15 -4.19
N THR A 104 12.20 8.45 -5.35
CA THR A 104 10.75 8.61 -5.51
C THR A 104 10.13 7.31 -6.02
N PRO A 105 8.79 7.13 -5.96
CA PRO A 105 8.12 5.98 -6.55
C PRO A 105 8.47 5.79 -8.03
N LEU A 106 8.64 6.89 -8.78
CA LEU A 106 9.01 6.84 -10.20
C LEU A 106 10.40 6.23 -10.43
N HIS A 107 11.36 6.46 -9.53
CA HIS A 107 12.69 5.83 -9.63
C HIS A 107 12.53 4.30 -9.63
N TYR A 108 11.73 3.76 -8.70
CA TYR A 108 11.46 2.32 -8.61
C TYR A 108 10.64 1.79 -9.79
N ALA A 109 9.64 2.53 -10.26
CA ALA A 109 8.86 2.15 -11.44
C ALA A 109 9.74 2.06 -12.71
N ALA A 110 10.72 2.96 -12.84
CA ALA A 110 11.66 2.95 -13.96
C ALA A 110 12.58 1.72 -13.94
N PHE A 111 13.00 1.25 -12.76
CA PHE A 111 13.76 0.00 -12.63
C PHE A 111 12.94 -1.23 -13.05
N GLN A 112 11.63 -1.25 -12.78
CA GLN A 112 10.78 -2.37 -13.16
C GLN A 112 10.35 -2.38 -14.64
N LYS A 113 10.32 -1.23 -15.32
CA LYS A 113 9.89 -1.10 -16.72
C LYS A 113 10.91 -1.55 -17.79
N GLN A 114 11.99 -2.24 -17.43
CA GLN A 114 12.91 -2.84 -18.41
C GLN A 114 12.39 -4.13 -19.09
N VAL A 115 11.10 -4.48 -19.00
CA VAL A 115 10.53 -5.57 -19.83
C VAL A 115 9.07 -5.30 -20.22
N ARG A 116 8.83 -4.42 -21.20
CA ARG A 116 7.67 -4.57 -22.11
C ARG A 116 7.96 -3.88 -23.45
N VAL A 117 9.01 -4.35 -24.10
CA VAL A 117 9.14 -4.21 -25.56
C VAL A 117 8.24 -5.28 -26.16
N LYS A 118 7.09 -4.88 -26.70
CA LYS A 118 6.37 -5.70 -27.70
C LYS A 118 6.89 -5.34 -29.08
#